data_AF-A0AAE3WJL7-F1
#
_entry.id   AF-A0AAE3WJL7-F1
#
_cell.length_a   1.000
_cell.length_b   1.000
_cell.length_c   1.000
_cell.angle_alpha   90.00
_cell.angle_beta   90.00
_cell.angle_gamma   90.00
#
_symmetry.space_group_name_H-M   'P 1'
#
loop_
_entity.id
_entity.type
_entity.pdbx_description
1 polymer ?
#
loop_
_entity_poly.entity_id
_entity_poly.type
_entity_poly.pdbx_seq_one_letter_code
_entity_poly.pdbx_strand_id
1 'polypeptide(L)' 'MSVIISTDDLEHVCPNCNGTSHISIKNEEKICPKCDGKGVILTALGQTLLHFMKKHIRN' A
#
# COMPACT_ATOMS: atom_id res chain seq x y z
N MET A 1 15.41 -1.72 19.96
CA MET A 1 15.46 -0.43 19.24
C MET A 1 14.01 0.01 19.04
N SER A 2 13.58 1.13 19.63
CA SER A 2 12.19 1.60 19.46
C SER A 2 12.14 2.48 18.21
N VAL A 3 11.29 2.13 17.26
CA VAL A 3 11.06 2.94 16.05
C VAL A 3 9.85 3.83 16.31
N ILE A 4 9.96 5.12 15.99
CA ILE A 4 8.88 6.11 16.24
C ILE A 4 7.74 5.94 15.25
N ILE A 5 8.07 5.55 14.00
CA ILE A 5 7.12 5.26 12.93
C ILE A 5 7.52 3.90 12.34
N SER A 6 6.67 2.91 12.52
CA SER A 6 6.83 1.56 11.98
C SER A 6 6.20 1.44 10.59
N THR A 7 6.42 0.32 9.90
CA THR A 7 5.77 0.06 8.60
C THR A 7 4.25 0.02 8.73
N ASP A 8 3.73 -0.54 9.81
CA ASP A 8 2.29 -0.63 10.05
C ASP A 8 1.65 0.76 10.23
N ASP A 9 2.41 1.77 10.64
CA ASP A 9 1.93 3.16 10.69
C ASP A 9 1.81 3.79 9.30
N LEU A 10 2.52 3.26 8.30
CA LEU A 10 2.59 3.79 6.93
C LEU A 10 1.66 3.08 5.96
N GLU A 11 1.48 1.77 6.13
CA GLU A 11 0.65 0.95 5.25
C GLU A 11 0.01 -0.22 6.01
N HIS A 12 -1.14 -0.66 5.50
CA HIS A 12 -1.82 -1.84 6.00
C HIS A 12 -2.09 -2.82 4.86
N VAL A 13 -2.19 -4.10 5.23
CA VAL A 13 -2.56 -5.17 4.29
C VAL A 13 -3.87 -4.81 3.58
N CYS A 14 -3.87 -4.92 2.25
CA CYS A 14 -5.06 -4.65 1.46
C CYS A 14 -6.15 -5.67 1.80
N PRO A 15 -7.33 -5.26 2.31
CA PRO A 15 -8.38 -6.20 2.73
C PRO A 15 -9.07 -6.89 1.55
N ASN A 16 -8.85 -6.42 0.32
CA ASN A 16 -9.45 -7.00 -0.88
C ASN A 16 -8.66 -8.19 -1.41
N CYS A 17 -7.33 -8.21 -1.25
CA CYS A 17 -6.48 -9.31 -1.67
C CYS A 17 -5.73 -9.97 -0.51
N ASN A 18 -5.92 -9.53 0.72
CA ASN A 18 -5.23 -10.05 1.91
C ASN A 18 -3.70 -10.13 1.73
N GLY A 19 -3.11 -9.13 1.07
CA GLY A 19 -1.66 -9.08 0.85
C GLY A 19 -1.13 -9.86 -0.35
N THR A 20 -1.95 -10.62 -1.07
CA THR A 20 -1.49 -11.43 -2.22
C THR A 20 -1.25 -10.64 -3.50
N SER A 21 -1.61 -9.34 -3.50
CA SER A 21 -1.59 -8.45 -4.66
C SER A 21 -2.52 -8.83 -5.83
N HIS A 22 -3.21 -9.97 -5.75
CA HIS A 22 -4.06 -10.49 -6.81
C HIS A 22 -5.42 -10.95 -6.26
N ILE A 23 -6.42 -11.03 -7.14
CA ILE A 23 -7.74 -11.59 -6.84
C ILE A 23 -8.13 -12.58 -7.95
N SER A 24 -8.80 -13.65 -7.58
CA SER A 24 -9.36 -14.60 -8.56
C SER A 24 -10.77 -14.16 -8.95
N ILE A 25 -10.98 -13.88 -10.23
CA ILE A 25 -12.29 -13.55 -10.80
C ILE A 25 -12.55 -14.49 -11.96
N LYS A 26 -13.61 -15.31 -11.87
CA LYS A 26 -14.00 -16.28 -12.92
C LYS A 26 -12.85 -17.24 -13.30
N ASN A 27 -12.11 -17.74 -12.30
CA ASN A 27 -10.93 -18.60 -12.47
C ASN A 27 -9.73 -17.95 -13.20
N GLU A 28 -9.74 -16.64 -13.41
CA GLU A 28 -8.58 -15.88 -13.87
C GLU A 28 -7.97 -15.11 -12.69
N GLU A 29 -6.65 -15.14 -12.57
CA GLU A 29 -5.92 -14.29 -11.64
C GLU A 29 -5.78 -12.88 -12.22
N LYS A 30 -6.19 -11.87 -11.46
CA LYS A 30 -6.10 -10.45 -11.86
C LYS A 30 -5.40 -9.65 -10.78
N ILE A 31 -4.65 -8.64 -11.21
CA ILE A 31 -4.05 -7.66 -10.30
C ILE A 31 -5.15 -7.02 -9.46
N CYS A 32 -4.96 -6.97 -8.14
CA CYS A 32 -5.92 -6.39 -7.23
C CYS A 32 -6.10 -4.89 -7.51
N PRO A 33 -7.28 -4.43 -7.96
CA PRO A 33 -7.48 -3.05 -8.37
C PRO A 33 -7.60 -2.08 -7.18
N LYS A 34 -7.73 -2.60 -5.95
CA LYS A 34 -7.85 -1.79 -4.73
C LYS A 34 -6.49 -1.34 -4.19
N CYS A 35 -5.42 -2.05 -4.51
CA CYS A 35 -4.05 -1.71 -4.11
C CYS A 35 -3.11 -1.58 -5.31
N ASP A 36 -3.63 -1.61 -6.54
CA ASP A 36 -2.86 -1.59 -7.78
C ASP A 36 -1.72 -2.62 -7.79
N GLY A 37 -1.99 -3.84 -7.29
CA GLY A 37 -1.00 -4.92 -7.23
C GLY A 37 0.08 -4.78 -6.15
N LYS A 38 -0.06 -3.82 -5.22
CA LYS A 38 0.93 -3.63 -4.15
C LYS A 38 0.74 -4.59 -2.97
N GLY A 39 -0.46 -5.14 -2.78
CA GLY A 39 -0.81 -5.96 -1.62
C GLY A 39 -1.08 -5.17 -0.34
N VAL A 40 -0.78 -3.87 -0.35
CA VAL A 40 -0.94 -2.95 0.79
C VAL A 40 -1.60 -1.65 0.34
N ILE A 41 -2.20 -0.94 1.28
CA ILE A 41 -2.77 0.40 1.09
C ILE A 41 -2.11 1.34 2.10
N LEU A 42 -1.73 2.53 1.64
CA LEU A 42 -1.15 3.55 2.50
C LEU A 42 -2.17 4.07 3.52
N THR A 43 -1.74 4.23 4.76
CA THR A 43 -2.46 4.97 5.80
C THR A 43 -2.46 6.46 5.49
N ALA A 44 -3.21 7.25 6.27
CA ALA A 44 -3.15 8.71 6.18
C ALA A 44 -1.71 9.23 6.38
N LEU A 45 -0.97 8.71 7.35
CA LEU A 45 0.43 9.09 7.59
C LEU A 45 1.32 8.73 6.40
N GLY A 46 1.22 7.50 5.90
CA GLY A 46 1.97 7.05 4.73
C GLY A 46 1.69 7.89 3.49
N GLN A 47 0.42 8.26 3.25
CA GLN A 47 0.03 9.17 2.16
C GLN A 47 0.63 10.56 2.32
N THR A 48 0.59 11.13 3.53
CA THR A 48 1.16 12.46 3.82
C THR A 48 2.66 12.49 3.54
N LEU A 49 3.40 11.50 4.06
CA LEU A 49 4.85 11.42 3.85
C LEU A 49 5.18 11.19 2.39
N LEU A 50 4.51 10.25 1.72
CA LEU A 50 4.75 10.00 0.30
C LEU A 50 4.44 11.23 -0.57
N HIS A 51 3.36 11.95 -0.26
CA HIS A 51 3.02 13.20 -0.94
C HIS A 51 4.12 14.25 -0.75
N PHE A 52 4.57 14.46 0.49
CA PHE A 52 5.64 15.40 0.81
C PHE A 52 6.93 15.04 0.05
N MET A 53 7.35 13.78 0.09
CA MET A 53 8.55 13.31 -0.60
C MET A 53 8.43 13.51 -2.12
N LYS A 54 7.30 13.12 -2.73
CA LYS A 54 7.06 13.34 -4.17
C LYS A 54 7.10 14.80 -4.56
N LYS A 55 6.64 15.70 -3.69
CA LYS A 55 6.60 17.15 -3.93
C LYS A 55 7.98 17.80 -3.87
N HIS A 56 8.88 17.29 -3.03
CA HIS A 56 10.14 17.97 -2.71
C HIS A 56 11.41 17.24 -3.17
N ILE A 57 11.35 15.94 -3.49
CA ILE A 57 12.51 15.15 -3.90
C ILE A 57 12.53 14.87 -5.41
N ARG A 58 11.38 14.92 -6.08
CA ARG A 58 11.36 14.81 -7.54
C ARG A 58 11.80 16.15 -8.15
N ASN A 59 13.01 16.15 -8.70
CA ASN A 59 13.42 17.05 -9.78
C ASN A 59 12.78 16.55 -11.08
#